data_AF-E7DUR5-F1
#
_entry.id   AF-E7DUR5-F1
#
_cell.length_a   1.000
_cell.length_b   1.000
_cell.length_c   1.000
_cell.angle_alpha   90.00
_cell.angle_beta   90.00
_cell.angle_gamma   90.00
#
_symmetry.space_group_name_H-M   'P 1'
#
loop_
_entity.id
_entity.type
_entity.pdbx_description
1 polymer ?
#
loop_
_entity_poly.entity_id
_entity_poly.type
_entity_poly.pdbx_seq_one_letter_code
_entity_poly.pdbx_strand_id
1 'polypeptide(L)'
;MIKGFDEVEKAEKVEQVRRYKSVFATFEGRWVLLDIMREGGLLATELSNDPIALARREGKRTIALYITDLIALEAEELISAYRELEQMEQ
;
A
#
# COMPACT_ATOMS: atom_id res chain seq x y z
N MET A 1 2.92 -15.65 -28.28
CA MET A 1 2.02 -14.87 -27.40
C MET A 1 0.72 -14.67 -28.17
N ILE A 2 -0.40 -15.20 -27.68
CA ILE A 2 -1.70 -15.17 -28.37
C ILE A 2 -2.37 -13.85 -28.01
N LYS A 3 -2.67 -12.98 -28.98
CA LYS A 3 -3.22 -11.63 -28.79
C LYS A 3 -4.40 -11.52 -27.81
N GLY A 4 -5.21 -12.57 -27.66
CA GLY A 4 -6.33 -12.59 -26.72
C GLY A 4 -5.96 -12.80 -25.25
N PHE A 5 -4.76 -13.28 -24.94
CA PHE A 5 -4.30 -13.46 -23.55
C PHE A 5 -3.88 -12.13 -22.92
N ASP A 6 -3.14 -11.32 -23.68
CA ASP A 6 -2.66 -10.00 -23.23
C ASP A 6 -3.83 -9.02 -22.97
N GLU A 7 -4.93 -9.15 -23.73
CA GLU A 7 -6.14 -8.33 -23.56
C GLU A 7 -6.90 -8.69 -22.26
N VAL A 8 -6.95 -9.98 -21.91
CA VAL A 8 -7.57 -10.47 -20.67
C VAL A 8 -6.76 -10.02 -19.46
N GLU A 9 -5.44 -10.21 -19.48
CA GLU A 9 -4.54 -9.77 -18.39
C GLU A 9 -4.65 -8.25 -18.15
N LYS A 10 -4.72 -7.46 -19.24
CA LYS A 10 -4.90 -6.02 -19.14
C LYS A 10 -6.26 -5.65 -18.52
N ALA A 11 -7.34 -6.32 -18.90
CA ALA A 11 -8.66 -6.08 -18.34
C ALA A 11 -8.73 -6.43 -16.83
N GLU A 12 -8.10 -7.53 -16.42
CA GLU A 12 -7.99 -7.92 -15.02
C GLU A 12 -7.23 -6.88 -14.19
N LYS A 13 -6.11 -6.38 -14.73
CA LYS A 13 -5.32 -5.33 -14.06
C LYS A 13 -6.11 -4.03 -13.89
N VAL A 14 -6.89 -3.63 -14.89
CA VAL A 14 -7.76 -2.44 -14.81
C VAL A 14 -8.84 -2.61 -13.74
N GLU A 15 -9.48 -3.77 -13.69
CA GLU A 15 -10.50 -4.07 -12.68
C GLU A 15 -9.90 -4.13 -11.27
N GLN A 16 -8.69 -4.67 -11.13
CA GLN A 16 -7.96 -4.67 -9.87
C GLN A 16 -7.67 -3.23 -9.40
N VAL A 17 -7.12 -2.38 -10.26
CA VAL A 17 -6.90 -0.96 -9.96
C VAL A 17 -8.19 -0.29 -9.51
N ARG A 18 -9.30 -0.52 -10.22
CA ARG A 18 -10.61 0.05 -9.88
C ARG A 18 -11.07 -0.34 -8.48
N ARG A 19 -10.95 -1.63 -8.12
CA ARG A 19 -11.31 -2.14 -6.79
C ARG A 19 -10.43 -1.52 -5.69
N TYR A 20 -9.12 -1.52 -5.89
CA TYR A 20 -8.19 -0.95 -4.92
C TYR A 20 -8.44 0.55 -4.73
N LYS A 21 -8.64 1.31 -5.81
CA LYS A 21 -9.01 2.72 -5.72
C LYS A 21 -10.33 2.93 -4.98
N SER A 22 -11.34 2.09 -5.21
CA SER A 22 -12.63 2.23 -4.52
C SER A 22 -12.56 2.06 -3.00
N VAL A 23 -11.54 1.35 -2.49
CA VAL A 23 -11.31 1.14 -1.06
C VAL A 23 -10.29 2.15 -0.54
N PHE A 24 -9.09 2.17 -1.08
CA PHE A 24 -7.96 2.92 -0.54
C PHE A 24 -7.97 4.42 -0.89
N ALA A 25 -8.90 4.89 -1.73
CA ALA A 25 -9.12 6.33 -1.89
C ALA A 25 -10.01 6.94 -0.80
N THR A 26 -10.71 6.13 0.00
CA THR A 26 -11.50 6.65 1.14
C THR A 26 -10.60 7.00 2.32
N PHE A 27 -11.13 7.76 3.29
CA PHE A 27 -10.40 8.11 4.50
C PHE A 27 -9.98 6.87 5.30
N GLU A 28 -10.92 5.94 5.52
CA GLU A 28 -10.70 4.70 6.25
C GLU A 28 -9.74 3.77 5.51
N GLY A 29 -9.85 3.71 4.18
CA GLY A 29 -8.91 2.93 3.36
C GLY A 29 -7.49 3.48 3.45
N ARG A 30 -7.32 4.81 3.40
CA ARG A 30 -6.01 5.46 3.60
C ARG A 30 -5.44 5.16 4.98
N TRP A 31 -6.26 5.10 6.02
CA TRP A 31 -5.82 4.70 7.35
C TRP A 31 -5.28 3.27 7.39
N VAL A 32 -6.03 2.32 6.82
CA VAL A 32 -5.58 0.93 6.72
C VAL A 32 -4.26 0.84 5.95
N LEU A 33 -4.09 1.61 4.87
CA LEU A 33 -2.84 1.66 4.13
C LEU A 33 -1.69 2.19 4.99
N LEU A 34 -1.91 3.25 5.77
CA LEU A 34 -0.92 3.82 6.67
C LEU A 34 -0.53 2.86 7.80
N ASP A 35 -1.48 2.09 8.33
CA ASP A 35 -1.18 1.02 9.29
C ASP A 35 -0.29 -0.07 8.69
N ILE A 36 -0.60 -0.53 7.46
CA ILE A 36 0.24 -1.52 6.76
C ILE A 36 1.65 -0.96 6.55
N MET A 37 1.78 0.32 6.20
CA MET A 37 3.07 0.98 6.03
C MET A 37 3.86 1.10 7.34
N ARG A 38 3.18 1.45 8.43
CA ARG A 38 3.78 1.54 9.77
C ARG A 38 4.27 0.17 10.23
N GLU A 39 3.41 -0.85 10.18
CA GLU A 39 3.75 -2.23 10.57
C GLU A 39 4.79 -2.89 9.66
N GLY A 40 4.84 -2.48 8.38
CA GLY A 40 5.85 -2.90 7.42
C GLY A 40 7.21 -2.20 7.61
N GLY A 41 7.30 -1.23 8.52
CA GLY A 41 8.51 -0.43 8.73
C GLY A 41 8.88 0.38 7.49
N LEU A 42 7.88 0.93 6.78
CA LEU A 42 8.09 1.90 5.70
C LEU A 42 8.20 3.33 6.26
N LEU A 43 7.43 3.62 7.31
CA LEU A 43 7.41 4.93 7.98
C LEU A 43 8.22 4.95 9.29
N ALA A 44 8.69 3.78 9.73
CA ALA A 44 9.50 3.63 10.94
C ALA A 44 10.69 2.71 10.66
N THR A 45 11.86 3.07 11.20
CA THR A 45 13.04 2.20 11.14
C THR A 45 13.02 1.26 12.33
N GLU A 46 12.79 -0.02 12.10
CA GLU A 46 12.95 -1.05 13.11
C GLU A 46 13.96 -2.11 12.67
N LEU A 47 14.95 -2.36 13.52
CA LEU A 47 15.89 -3.45 13.35
C LEU A 47 15.34 -4.71 14.03
N SER A 48 15.42 -5.84 13.33
CA SER A 48 15.11 -7.15 13.91
C SER A 48 16.17 -8.16 13.52
N ASN A 49 16.61 -8.95 14.50
CA ASN A 49 17.51 -10.09 14.29
C ASN A 49 16.73 -11.39 14.02
N ASP A 50 15.39 -11.35 14.06
CA ASP A 50 14.55 -12.49 13.70
C ASP A 50 14.25 -12.48 12.19
N PRO A 51 14.76 -13.46 11.42
CA PRO A 51 14.55 -13.52 9.98
C PRO A 51 13.08 -13.73 9.59
N ILE A 52 12.26 -14.37 10.44
CA ILE A 52 10.82 -14.57 10.16
C ILE A 52 10.08 -13.24 10.32
N ALA A 53 10.38 -12.50 11.39
CA ALA A 53 9.83 -11.15 11.57
C ALA A 53 10.23 -10.23 10.42
N LEU A 54 11.48 -10.29 9.96
CA LEU A 54 11.96 -9.49 8.84
C LEU A 54 11.22 -9.83 7.54
N ALA A 55 11.06 -11.12 7.21
CA ALA A 55 10.34 -11.56 6.02
C ALA A 55 8.87 -11.13 6.03
N ARG A 56 8.19 -11.21 7.18
CA ARG A 56 6.80 -10.74 7.32
C ARG A 56 6.67 -9.25 7.07
N ARG A 57 7.60 -8.43 7.60
CA ARG A 57 7.61 -6.98 7.37
C ARG A 57 7.83 -6.64 5.91
N GLU A 58 8.76 -7.33 5.24
CA GLU A 58 9.02 -7.14 3.82
C GLU A 58 7.78 -7.44 2.97
N GLY A 59 7.03 -8.49 3.32
CA GLY A 59 5.74 -8.78 2.70
C GLY A 59 4.73 -7.64 2.86
N LYS A 60 4.59 -7.08 4.07
CA LYS A 60 3.71 -5.92 4.32
C LYS A 60 4.15 -4.69 3.55
N ARG A 61 5.45 -4.39 3.55
CA ARG A 61 6.05 -3.27 2.80
C ARG A 61 5.78 -3.38 1.31
N THR A 62 5.99 -4.56 0.74
CA THR A 62 5.72 -4.84 -0.67
C THR A 62 4.25 -4.61 -1.01
N ILE A 63 3.33 -5.09 -0.17
CA ILE A 63 1.88 -4.88 -0.36
C ILE A 63 1.53 -3.39 -0.28
N ALA A 64 2.08 -2.66 0.69
CA ALA A 64 1.82 -1.22 0.82
C ALA A 64 2.27 -0.45 -0.42
N LEU A 65 3.50 -0.68 -0.89
CA LEU A 65 4.04 -0.04 -2.10
C LEU A 65 3.21 -0.39 -3.34
N TYR A 66 2.78 -1.65 -3.46
CA TYR A 66 1.91 -2.09 -4.53
C TYR A 66 0.56 -1.36 -4.53
N ILE A 67 -0.07 -1.20 -3.36
CA ILE A 67 -1.33 -0.47 -3.23
C ILE A 67 -1.14 1.00 -3.61
N THR A 68 -0.09 1.65 -3.09
CA THR A 68 0.25 3.05 -3.38
C THR A 68 0.42 3.28 -4.88
N ASP A 69 1.16 2.42 -5.57
CA ASP A 69 1.34 2.47 -7.02
C ASP A 69 0.01 2.32 -7.77
N LEU A 70 -0.81 1.33 -7.40
CA LEU A 70 -2.10 1.09 -8.04
C LEU A 70 -3.06 2.29 -7.92
N ILE A 71 -3.07 2.95 -6.77
CA ILE A 71 -3.97 4.08 -6.53
C ILE A 71 -3.40 5.41 -7.00
N ALA A 72 -2.13 5.44 -7.42
CA ALA A 72 -1.38 6.65 -7.76
C ALA A 72 -1.42 7.69 -6.63
N LEU A 73 -1.14 7.24 -5.40
CA LEU A 73 -1.03 8.12 -4.25
C LEU A 73 0.36 8.74 -4.23
N GLU A 74 0.42 10.07 -4.33
CA GLU A 74 1.70 10.79 -4.36
C GLU A 74 2.35 10.87 -2.98
N ALA A 75 3.67 11.07 -2.96
CA ALA A 75 4.43 11.13 -1.71
C ALA A 75 3.94 12.26 -0.79
N GLU A 76 3.56 13.41 -1.35
CA GLU A 76 3.03 14.55 -0.61
C GLU A 76 1.71 14.23 0.09
N GLU A 77 0.80 13.52 -0.60
CA GLU A 77 -0.48 13.09 -0.03
C GLU A 77 -0.26 12.10 1.11
N LEU A 78 0.72 11.20 0.95
CA LEU A 78 1.09 10.24 1.97
C LEU A 78 1.66 10.92 3.22
N ILE A 79 2.55 11.90 3.03
CA ILE A 79 3.16 12.67 4.13
C ILE A 79 2.08 13.47 4.88
N SER A 80 1.12 14.08 4.18
CA SER A 80 0.02 14.81 4.82
C SER A 80 -0.83 13.87 5.67
N ALA A 81 -1.26 12.74 5.09
CA ALA A 81 -2.11 11.78 5.78
C ALA A 81 -1.41 11.15 7.00
N TYR A 82 -0.10 10.90 6.91
CA TYR A 82 0.68 10.41 8.05
C TYR A 82 0.75 11.42 9.20
N ARG A 83 1.00 12.70 8.89
CA ARG A 83 1.05 13.77 9.91
C ARG A 83 -0.29 14.00 10.59
N GLU A 84 -1.38 13.92 9.84
CA GLU A 84 -2.74 14.00 10.38
C GLU A 84 -3.00 12.88 11.39
N LEU A 85 -2.54 11.65 11.09
CA LEU A 85 -2.63 10.51 11.99
C LEU A 85 -1.82 10.71 13.29
N GLU A 86 -0.57 11.18 13.19
CA GLU A 86 0.25 11.47 14.37
C GLU A 86 -0.37 12.53 15.29
N GLN A 87 -1.14 13.47 14.74
CA GLN A 87 -1.85 14.50 15.52
C GLN A 87 -3.12 13.98 16.19
N MET A 88 -3.77 12.95 15.64
CA MET A 88 -4.99 12.36 16.20
C MET A 88 -4.69 11.34 17.33
N GLU A 89 -3.47 10.79 17.36
CA GLU A 89 -3.01 9.89 18.43
C GLU A 89 -2.49 10.65 19.69
N GLN A 90 -2.40 11.99 19.65
CA GLN A 90 -1.97 12.87 20.76
C GLN A 90 -3.13 13.48 21.54
#